data_AF-A0AAE3AJJ5-F1
#
_entry.id   AF-A0AAE3AJJ5-F1
#
_cell.length_a   1.000
_cell.length_b   1.000
_cell.length_c   1.000
_cell.angle_alpha   90.00
_cell.angle_beta   90.00
_cell.angle_gamma   90.00
#
_symmetry.space_group_name_H-M   'P 1'
#
loop_
_entity.id
_entity.type
_entity.pdbx_description
1 polymer ?
#
loop_
_entity_poly.entity_id
_entity_poly.type
_entity_poly.pdbx_seq_one_letter_code
_entity_poly.pdbx_strand_id
1 'polypeptide(L)'
;EAAKETKRRLNKEKKRISELDTIIKKLYESFAVGRITGERFDSLLADYENEQKALTASVSEMETQMSAFAEDTDRAKQFLELAKKYTDFSELTTPMINEFVEKIIVHAPEKIDGDRVQEVDIHLRFIGQFELPAPELTEEEIKRQEQLKRHRIKSRERYQKIKAGEHAVGQPFMLTCKCCGQEFASKRTNTLFCGPNCRSKFYRQEAAESRSRECTCENCGKVFTTTRSDVKYCGDDCRYQAQIKRQGVRKKALRGAKIEPAVPEKETKTA
;
A
#
# COMPACT_ATOMS: atom_id res chain seq x y z
N GLU A 1 -7.19 36.98 6.42
CA GLU A 1 -6.83 38.39 6.19
C GLU A 1 -7.62 39.04 5.04
N ALA A 2 -7.92 38.29 3.97
CA ALA A 2 -8.72 38.76 2.82
C ALA A 2 -10.05 39.47 3.20
N ALA A 3 -10.84 38.91 4.13
CA ALA A 3 -12.12 39.51 4.56
C ALA A 3 -11.98 40.90 5.23
N LYS A 4 -10.83 41.19 5.86
CA LYS A 4 -10.56 42.52 6.43
C LYS A 4 -10.18 43.52 5.35
N GLU A 5 -9.51 43.06 4.29
CA GLU A 5 -9.13 43.90 3.16
C GLU A 5 -10.33 44.24 2.27
N THR A 6 -11.21 43.28 1.97
CA THR A 6 -12.46 43.51 1.23
C THR A 6 -13.35 44.52 1.96
N LYS A 7 -13.51 44.38 3.28
CA LYS A 7 -14.24 45.36 4.11
C LYS A 7 -13.63 46.77 4.04
N ARG A 8 -12.30 46.87 3.98
CA ARG A 8 -11.61 48.17 3.80
C ARG A 8 -11.86 48.76 2.42
N ARG A 9 -11.85 47.95 1.35
CA ARG A 9 -12.14 48.39 -0.02
C ARG A 9 -13.58 48.86 -0.18
N LEU A 10 -14.54 48.08 0.32
CA LEU A 10 -15.96 48.43 0.35
C LEU A 10 -16.20 49.78 1.06
N ASN A 11 -15.56 50.01 2.21
CA ASN A 11 -15.65 51.30 2.90
C ASN A 11 -15.03 52.46 2.12
N LYS A 12 -13.98 52.23 1.32
CA LYS A 12 -13.38 53.26 0.46
C LYS A 12 -14.31 53.59 -0.72
N GLU A 13 -14.88 52.57 -1.36
CA GLU A 13 -15.80 52.75 -2.49
C GLU A 13 -17.10 53.44 -2.05
N LYS A 14 -17.67 53.08 -0.89
CA LYS A 14 -18.81 53.81 -0.30
C LYS A 14 -18.50 55.28 -0.03
N LYS A 15 -17.30 55.57 0.49
CA LYS A 15 -16.86 56.97 0.68
C LYS A 15 -16.76 57.69 -0.66
N ARG A 16 -16.16 57.06 -1.67
CA ARG A 16 -16.06 57.62 -3.02
C ARG A 16 -17.44 57.91 -3.63
N ILE A 17 -18.41 57.03 -3.45
CA ILE A 17 -19.80 57.27 -3.88
C ILE A 17 -20.38 58.51 -3.20
N SER A 18 -20.22 58.65 -1.88
CA SER A 18 -20.72 59.84 -1.15
C SER A 18 -20.01 61.14 -1.55
N GLU A 19 -18.73 61.06 -1.92
CA GLU A 19 -17.97 62.18 -2.46
C GLU A 19 -18.49 62.56 -3.85
N LEU A 20 -18.76 61.58 -4.73
CA LEU A 20 -19.36 61.79 -6.04
C LEU A 20 -20.73 62.46 -5.93
N ASP A 21 -21.60 62.00 -5.01
CA ASP A 21 -22.90 62.64 -4.75
C ASP A 21 -22.75 64.12 -4.36
N THR A 22 -21.73 64.43 -3.57
CA THR A 22 -21.44 65.81 -3.15
C THR A 22 -20.90 66.64 -4.31
N ILE A 23 -20.07 66.05 -5.17
CA ILE A 23 -19.53 66.70 -6.38
C ILE A 23 -20.66 66.99 -7.37
N ILE A 24 -21.54 66.02 -7.61
CA ILE A 24 -22.70 66.17 -8.51
C ILE A 24 -23.59 67.31 -8.03
N LYS A 25 -23.91 67.39 -6.72
CA LYS A 25 -24.68 68.50 -6.14
C LYS A 25 -24.04 69.87 -6.42
N LYS A 26 -22.73 70.01 -6.21
CA LYS A 26 -22.00 71.26 -6.50
C LYS A 26 -21.94 71.59 -7.99
N LEU A 27 -21.91 70.57 -8.84
CA LEU A 27 -21.93 70.71 -10.30
C LEU A 27 -23.26 71.33 -10.76
N TYR A 28 -24.38 70.85 -10.20
CA TYR A 28 -25.71 71.43 -10.41
C TYR A 28 -25.82 72.86 -9.92
N GLU A 29 -25.31 73.17 -8.71
CA GLU A 29 -25.29 74.55 -8.18
C GLU A 29 -24.50 75.49 -9.09
N SER A 30 -23.37 75.04 -9.62
CA SER A 30 -22.51 75.85 -10.50
C SER A 30 -23.12 76.06 -11.88
N PHE A 31 -23.89 75.09 -12.39
CA PHE A 31 -24.69 75.23 -13.59
C PHE A 31 -25.84 76.22 -13.39
N ALA A 32 -26.56 76.15 -12.27
CA ALA A 32 -27.66 77.07 -11.96
C ALA A 32 -27.21 78.55 -11.84
N VAL A 33 -25.97 78.77 -11.39
CA VAL A 33 -25.33 80.11 -11.32
C VAL A 33 -24.79 80.57 -12.68
N GLY A 34 -24.86 79.73 -13.73
CA GLY A 34 -24.46 80.07 -15.09
C GLY A 34 -22.95 80.09 -15.32
N ARG A 35 -22.15 79.49 -14.42
CA ARG A 35 -20.67 79.42 -14.57
C ARG A 35 -20.22 78.40 -15.61
N ILE A 36 -21.10 77.48 -16.02
CA ILE A 36 -20.78 76.35 -16.89
C ILE A 36 -21.81 76.28 -18.01
N THR A 37 -21.37 75.94 -19.24
CA THR A 37 -22.27 75.69 -20.36
C THR A 37 -22.93 74.31 -20.27
N GLY A 38 -24.13 74.14 -20.84
CA GLY A 38 -24.87 72.88 -20.81
C GLY A 38 -24.08 71.68 -21.35
N GLU A 39 -23.36 71.86 -22.47
CA GLU A 39 -22.53 70.80 -23.06
C GLU A 39 -21.44 70.27 -22.11
N ARG A 40 -20.84 71.16 -21.31
CA ARG A 40 -19.81 70.79 -20.32
C ARG A 40 -20.42 70.13 -19.09
N PHE A 41 -21.61 70.56 -18.71
CA PHE A 41 -22.38 69.94 -17.64
C PHE A 41 -22.76 68.49 -18.00
N ASP A 42 -23.33 68.27 -19.18
CA ASP A 42 -23.77 66.95 -19.64
C ASP A 42 -22.59 65.97 -19.74
N SER A 43 -21.45 66.42 -20.26
CA SER A 43 -20.23 65.60 -20.34
C SER A 43 -19.71 65.20 -18.96
N LEU A 44 -19.58 66.15 -18.02
CA LEU A 44 -19.06 65.87 -16.68
C LEU A 44 -20.03 65.02 -15.86
N LEU A 45 -21.33 65.28 -15.99
CA LEU A 45 -22.36 64.49 -15.34
C LEU A 45 -22.33 63.04 -15.85
N ALA A 46 -22.23 62.82 -17.15
CA ALA A 46 -22.14 61.48 -17.72
C ALA A 46 -20.93 60.69 -17.18
N ASP A 47 -19.76 61.32 -17.06
CA ASP A 47 -18.56 60.67 -16.51
C ASP A 47 -18.76 60.29 -15.03
N TYR A 48 -19.29 61.20 -14.21
CA TYR A 48 -19.56 60.94 -12.79
C TYR A 48 -20.67 59.91 -12.57
N GLU A 49 -21.73 59.93 -13.37
CA GLU A 49 -22.80 58.92 -13.33
C GLU A 49 -22.28 57.54 -13.71
N ASN A 50 -21.40 57.45 -14.71
CA ASN A 50 -20.77 56.19 -15.11
C ASN A 50 -19.84 55.66 -13.99
N GLU A 51 -19.03 56.52 -13.38
CA GLU A 51 -18.20 56.17 -12.23
C GLU A 51 -19.06 55.70 -11.05
N GLN A 52 -20.15 56.40 -10.75
CA GLN A 52 -21.07 56.06 -9.66
C GLN A 52 -21.78 54.73 -9.91
N LYS A 53 -22.25 54.46 -11.14
CA LYS A 53 -22.87 53.18 -11.52
C LYS A 53 -21.86 52.02 -11.37
N ALA A 54 -20.63 52.20 -11.84
CA ALA A 54 -19.59 51.19 -11.72
C ALA A 54 -19.23 50.89 -10.25
N LEU A 55 -19.06 51.93 -9.43
CA LEU A 55 -18.77 51.79 -8.00
C LEU A 55 -19.93 51.16 -7.23
N THR A 56 -21.17 51.52 -7.56
CA THR A 56 -22.36 50.95 -6.91
C THR A 56 -22.51 49.46 -7.22
N ALA A 57 -22.23 49.06 -8.47
CA ALA A 57 -22.21 47.65 -8.86
C ALA A 57 -21.09 46.87 -8.16
N SER A 58 -19.88 47.45 -8.06
CA SER A 58 -18.76 46.86 -7.32
C SER A 58 -19.08 46.69 -5.83
N VAL A 59 -19.69 47.70 -5.20
CA VAL A 59 -20.09 47.64 -3.79
C VAL A 59 -21.17 46.57 -3.57
N SER A 60 -22.18 46.47 -4.42
CA SER A 60 -23.24 45.46 -4.26
C SER A 60 -22.69 44.04 -4.45
N GLU A 61 -21.77 43.83 -5.40
CA GLU A 61 -21.10 42.55 -5.57
C GLU A 61 -20.23 42.20 -4.35
N MET A 62 -19.42 43.13 -3.86
CA MET A 62 -18.61 42.91 -2.66
C MET A 62 -19.47 42.67 -1.40
N GLU A 63 -20.61 43.34 -1.28
CA GLU A 63 -21.56 43.13 -0.18
C GLU A 63 -22.19 41.74 -0.22
N THR A 64 -22.65 41.29 -1.39
CA THR A 64 -23.23 39.95 -1.55
C THR A 64 -22.20 38.85 -1.30
N GLN A 65 -20.96 39.03 -1.74
CA GLN A 65 -19.87 38.12 -1.41
C GLN A 65 -19.62 38.10 0.10
N MET A 66 -19.53 39.27 0.75
CA MET A 66 -19.32 39.35 2.20
C MET A 66 -20.46 38.74 3.02
N SER A 67 -21.72 38.90 2.59
CA SER A 67 -22.86 38.28 3.26
C SER A 67 -22.84 36.77 3.09
N ALA A 68 -22.54 36.26 1.89
CA ALA A 68 -22.39 34.82 1.65
C ALA A 68 -21.29 34.21 2.55
N PHE A 69 -20.12 34.87 2.63
CA PHE A 69 -19.06 34.43 3.53
C PHE A 69 -19.48 34.46 5.01
N ALA A 70 -20.23 35.48 5.44
CA ALA A 70 -20.71 35.56 6.81
C ALA A 70 -21.68 34.41 7.13
N GLU A 71 -22.64 34.16 6.24
CA GLU A 71 -23.58 33.05 6.35
C GLU A 71 -22.86 31.70 6.41
N ASP A 72 -21.87 31.47 5.56
CA ASP A 72 -21.08 30.23 5.58
C ASP A 72 -20.29 30.07 6.87
N THR A 73 -19.72 31.16 7.40
CA THR A 73 -19.03 31.12 8.71
C THR A 73 -19.98 30.82 9.87
N ASP A 74 -21.21 31.31 9.81
CA ASP A 74 -22.21 31.06 10.84
C ASP A 74 -22.79 29.63 10.72
N ARG A 75 -23.00 29.13 9.51
CA ARG A 75 -23.33 27.72 9.24
C ARG A 75 -22.26 26.78 9.81
N ALA A 76 -20.97 27.09 9.59
CA ALA A 76 -19.87 26.30 10.14
C ALA A 76 -19.83 26.30 11.68
N LYS A 77 -20.14 27.43 12.33
CA LYS A 77 -20.25 27.50 13.80
C LYS A 77 -21.41 26.64 14.32
N GLN A 78 -22.59 26.74 13.69
CA GLN A 78 -23.75 25.95 14.04
C GLN A 78 -23.46 24.44 13.91
N PHE A 79 -22.74 24.03 12.87
CA PHE A 79 -22.28 22.66 12.72
C PHE A 79 -21.37 22.22 13.87
N LEU A 80 -20.37 23.04 14.24
CA LEU A 80 -19.47 22.71 15.33
C LEU A 80 -20.20 22.60 16.67
N GLU A 81 -21.21 23.44 16.90
CA GLU A 81 -22.06 23.34 18.09
C GLU A 81 -22.90 22.07 18.10
N LEU A 82 -23.49 21.70 16.97
CA LEU A 82 -24.25 20.45 16.82
C LEU A 82 -23.33 19.23 16.99
N ALA A 83 -22.15 19.24 16.36
CA ALA A 83 -21.16 18.19 16.50
C ALA A 83 -20.77 17.99 17.95
N LYS A 84 -20.46 19.07 18.68
CA LYS A 84 -20.14 19.03 20.12
C LYS A 84 -21.25 18.50 21.01
N LYS A 85 -22.52 18.75 20.67
CA LYS A 85 -23.67 18.19 21.42
C LYS A 85 -23.76 16.68 21.26
N TYR A 86 -23.29 16.16 20.13
CA TYR A 86 -23.39 14.76 19.76
C TYR A 86 -22.00 14.11 19.57
N THR A 87 -20.95 14.55 20.27
CA THR A 87 -19.64 13.86 20.18
C THR A 87 -19.60 12.54 20.96
N ASP A 88 -20.37 12.43 22.04
CA ASP A 88 -20.36 11.27 22.94
C ASP A 88 -21.73 10.59 23.00
N PHE A 89 -22.13 9.92 21.90
CA PHE A 89 -23.30 9.04 21.92
C PHE A 89 -22.89 7.58 21.77
N SER A 90 -23.48 6.72 22.60
CA SER A 90 -23.33 5.25 22.50
C SER A 90 -24.18 4.65 21.38
N GLU A 91 -25.27 5.31 21.01
CA GLU A 91 -26.21 4.87 19.98
C GLU A 91 -26.56 6.01 19.02
N LEU A 92 -26.37 5.78 17.72
CA LEU A 92 -26.71 6.72 16.66
C LEU A 92 -28.23 6.66 16.41
N THR A 93 -28.96 7.74 16.70
CA THR A 93 -30.42 7.77 16.49
C THR A 93 -30.78 8.41 15.14
N THR A 94 -31.84 7.92 14.48
CA THR A 94 -32.38 8.48 13.23
C THR A 94 -32.61 10.00 13.25
N PRO A 95 -33.19 10.61 14.32
CA PRO A 95 -33.34 12.07 14.37
C PRO A 95 -31.99 12.80 14.34
N MET A 96 -30.95 12.28 15.00
CA MET A 96 -29.60 12.88 14.96
C MET A 96 -29.02 12.87 13.55
N ILE A 97 -29.23 11.79 12.79
CA ILE A 97 -28.78 11.69 11.39
C ILE A 97 -29.52 12.71 10.51
N ASN A 98 -30.84 12.84 10.68
CA ASN A 98 -31.64 13.77 9.90
C ASN A 98 -31.31 15.25 10.18
N GLU A 99 -30.85 15.56 11.40
CA GLU A 99 -30.33 16.87 11.77
C GLU A 99 -28.97 17.17 11.13
N PHE A 100 -28.12 16.16 10.94
CA PHE A 100 -26.77 16.31 10.39
C PHE A 100 -26.72 16.25 8.86
N VAL A 101 -27.48 15.32 8.27
CA VAL A 101 -27.46 15.00 6.86
C VAL A 101 -28.55 15.78 6.15
N GLU A 102 -28.18 16.45 5.06
CA GLU A 102 -29.10 17.16 4.17
C GLU A 102 -29.71 16.21 3.14
N LYS A 103 -28.83 15.50 2.42
CA LYS A 103 -29.20 14.54 1.39
C LYS A 103 -28.15 13.44 1.28
N ILE A 104 -28.59 12.26 0.87
CA ILE A 104 -27.74 11.13 0.55
C ILE A 104 -27.96 10.83 -0.93
N ILE A 105 -26.92 10.99 -1.74
CA ILE A 105 -26.96 10.62 -3.15
C ILE A 105 -26.45 9.19 -3.26
N VAL A 106 -27.32 8.31 -3.73
CA VAL A 106 -27.01 6.91 -3.91
C VAL A 106 -26.83 6.67 -5.40
N HIS A 107 -25.62 6.34 -5.82
CA HIS A 107 -25.30 6.09 -7.22
C HIS A 107 -25.80 4.73 -7.69
N ALA A 108 -25.78 4.53 -9.00
CA ALA A 108 -26.13 3.24 -9.59
C ALA A 108 -25.15 2.16 -9.10
N PRO A 109 -25.64 0.94 -8.82
CA PRO A 109 -24.78 -0.15 -8.36
C PRO A 109 -23.86 -0.62 -9.49
N GLU A 110 -22.56 -0.63 -9.24
CA GLU A 110 -21.54 -1.14 -10.15
C GLU A 110 -21.07 -2.54 -9.75
N LYS A 111 -20.66 -3.34 -10.74
CA LYS A 111 -20.05 -4.64 -10.49
C LYS A 111 -18.54 -4.52 -10.65
N ILE A 112 -17.84 -4.46 -9.52
CA ILE A 112 -16.37 -4.46 -9.47
C ILE A 112 -15.94 -5.83 -8.92
N ASP A 113 -15.11 -6.55 -9.66
CA ASP A 113 -14.62 -7.90 -9.29
C ASP A 113 -15.73 -8.92 -8.94
N GLY A 114 -16.92 -8.77 -9.51
CA GLY A 114 -18.06 -9.65 -9.25
C GLY A 114 -18.81 -9.37 -7.95
N ASP A 115 -18.37 -8.40 -7.16
CA ASP A 115 -19.11 -7.83 -6.04
C ASP A 115 -19.94 -6.63 -6.52
N ARG A 116 -21.15 -6.47 -5.99
CA ARG A 116 -22.00 -5.30 -6.26
C ARG A 116 -21.60 -4.19 -5.29
N VAL A 117 -20.91 -3.18 -5.79
CA VAL A 117 -20.49 -1.99 -5.04
C VAL A 117 -21.47 -0.86 -5.37
N GLN A 118 -21.82 -0.05 -4.38
CA GLN A 118 -22.67 1.11 -4.57
C GLN A 118 -22.00 2.30 -3.91
N GLU A 119 -21.72 3.32 -4.71
CA GLU A 119 -21.15 4.56 -4.21
C GLU A 119 -22.26 5.41 -3.57
N VAL A 120 -21.94 5.98 -2.40
CA VAL A 120 -22.88 6.74 -1.59
C VAL A 120 -22.21 8.04 -1.18
N ASP A 121 -22.74 9.16 -1.67
CA ASP A 121 -22.30 10.50 -1.26
C ASP A 121 -23.22 11.03 -0.18
N ILE A 122 -22.65 11.44 0.95
CA ILE A 122 -23.38 12.02 2.08
C ILE A 122 -23.12 13.52 2.08
N HIS A 123 -24.18 14.32 1.88
CA HIS A 123 -24.12 15.78 2.03
C HIS A 123 -24.60 16.18 3.42
N LEU A 124 -23.74 16.91 4.14
CA LEU A 124 -24.02 17.45 5.46
C LEU A 124 -24.62 18.86 5.33
N ARG A 125 -25.65 19.20 6.14
CA ARG A 125 -26.43 20.46 6.04
C ARG A 125 -25.63 21.75 6.09
N PHE A 126 -24.41 21.72 6.60
CA PHE A 126 -23.61 22.92 6.86
C PHE A 126 -22.23 22.93 6.17
N ILE A 127 -21.77 21.78 5.65
CA ILE A 127 -20.43 21.62 5.06
C ILE A 127 -20.51 21.10 3.62
N GLY A 128 -21.66 20.55 3.20
CA GLY A 128 -21.81 19.95 1.87
C GLY A 128 -21.21 18.55 1.83
N GLN A 129 -20.55 18.21 0.72
CA GLN A 129 -19.92 16.90 0.53
C GLN A 129 -18.63 16.82 1.36
N PHE A 130 -18.57 15.86 2.28
CA PHE A 130 -17.37 15.62 3.09
C PHE A 130 -16.80 14.25 2.75
N GLU A 131 -15.59 14.25 2.18
CA GLU A 131 -14.82 13.03 1.97
C GLU A 131 -14.09 12.69 3.27
N LEU A 132 -14.55 11.62 3.93
CA LEU A 132 -13.82 11.07 5.07
C LEU A 132 -12.47 10.53 4.58
N PRO A 133 -11.35 10.91 5.20
CA PRO A 133 -10.08 10.26 4.92
C PRO A 133 -10.25 8.77 5.23
N ALA A 134 -9.88 7.92 4.26
CA ALA A 134 -9.97 6.48 4.42
C ALA A 134 -9.23 6.10 5.71
N PRO A 135 -9.88 5.44 6.68
CA PRO A 135 -9.21 5.04 7.90
C PRO A 135 -8.02 4.16 7.53
N GLU A 136 -6.83 4.52 8.02
CA GLU A 136 -5.64 3.69 7.87
C GLU A 136 -5.88 2.40 8.66
N LEU A 137 -6.34 1.37 7.95
CA LEU A 137 -6.55 0.05 8.52
C LEU A 137 -5.22 -0.46 9.08
N THR A 138 -5.28 -1.02 10.27
CA THR A 138 -4.11 -1.68 10.86
C THR A 138 -3.65 -2.82 9.95
N GLU A 139 -2.34 -3.11 9.94
CA GLU A 139 -1.79 -4.16 9.07
C GLU A 139 -2.47 -5.53 9.25
N GLU A 140 -2.97 -5.80 10.46
CA GLU A 140 -3.71 -7.03 10.78
C GLU A 140 -5.08 -7.09 10.09
N GLU A 141 -5.80 -5.97 10.06
CA GLU A 141 -7.10 -5.87 9.39
C GLU A 141 -6.95 -5.95 7.87
N ILE A 142 -5.89 -5.36 7.31
CA ILE A 142 -5.56 -5.48 5.89
C ILE A 142 -5.31 -6.94 5.53
N LYS A 143 -4.45 -7.64 6.30
CA LYS A 143 -4.18 -9.07 6.10
C LYS A 143 -5.46 -9.91 6.19
N ARG A 144 -6.35 -9.60 7.13
CA ARG A 144 -7.64 -10.29 7.30
C ARG A 144 -8.57 -10.06 6.10
N GLN A 145 -8.67 -8.82 5.62
CA GLN A 145 -9.46 -8.50 4.42
C GLN A 145 -8.89 -9.18 3.17
N GLU A 146 -7.58 -9.19 2.99
CA GLU A 146 -6.93 -9.89 1.89
C GLU A 146 -7.16 -11.40 1.93
N GLN A 147 -7.09 -12.02 3.12
CA GLN A 147 -7.42 -13.43 3.30
C GLN A 147 -8.86 -13.73 2.89
N LEU A 148 -9.82 -12.89 3.30
CA LEU A 148 -11.22 -13.01 2.91
C LEU A 148 -11.40 -12.84 1.39
N LYS A 149 -10.76 -11.83 0.78
CA LYS A 149 -10.77 -11.62 -0.68
C LYS A 149 -10.22 -12.85 -1.42
N ARG A 150 -9.07 -13.37 -0.99
CA ARG A 150 -8.48 -14.62 -1.56
C ARG A 150 -9.42 -15.82 -1.42
N HIS A 151 -10.12 -15.94 -0.29
CA HIS A 151 -11.10 -17.01 -0.09
C HIS A 151 -12.29 -16.87 -1.05
N ARG A 152 -12.81 -15.65 -1.23
CA ARG A 152 -13.93 -15.37 -2.15
C ARG A 152 -13.56 -15.67 -3.61
N ILE A 153 -12.37 -15.26 -4.05
CA ILE A 153 -11.86 -15.55 -5.40
C ILE A 153 -11.74 -17.06 -5.62
N LYS A 154 -11.09 -17.79 -4.70
CA LYS A 154 -10.95 -19.26 -4.78
C LYS A 154 -12.30 -19.97 -4.80
N SER A 155 -13.28 -19.50 -4.04
CA SER A 155 -14.63 -20.06 -4.03
C SER A 155 -15.33 -19.81 -5.37
N ARG A 156 -15.17 -18.63 -5.96
CA ARG A 156 -15.73 -18.29 -7.27
C ARG A 156 -15.11 -19.15 -8.38
N GLU A 157 -13.80 -19.31 -8.40
CA GLU A 157 -13.09 -20.19 -9.35
C GLU A 157 -13.56 -21.64 -9.20
N ARG A 158 -13.72 -22.13 -7.96
CA ARG A 158 -14.25 -23.47 -7.71
C ARG A 158 -15.65 -23.64 -8.29
N TYR A 159 -16.53 -22.66 -8.08
CA TYR A 159 -17.89 -22.70 -8.61
C TYR A 159 -17.93 -22.64 -10.14
N GLN A 160 -17.08 -21.82 -10.77
CA GLN A 160 -16.93 -21.77 -12.22
C GLN A 160 -16.49 -23.12 -12.81
N LYS A 161 -15.52 -23.81 -12.19
CA LYS A 161 -15.08 -25.14 -12.62
C LYS A 161 -16.16 -26.22 -12.49
N ILE A 162 -16.97 -26.14 -11.44
CA ILE A 162 -18.14 -27.04 -11.27
C ILE A 162 -19.18 -26.75 -12.36
N LYS A 163 -19.49 -25.47 -12.62
CA LYS A 163 -20.46 -25.06 -13.65
C LYS A 163 -20.01 -25.42 -15.08
N ALA A 164 -18.70 -25.37 -15.34
CA ALA A 164 -18.10 -25.73 -16.64
C ALA A 164 -18.03 -27.26 -16.87
N GLY A 165 -18.39 -28.09 -15.89
CA GLY A 165 -18.37 -29.55 -16.02
C GLY A 165 -16.98 -30.19 -15.89
N GLU A 166 -15.91 -29.39 -15.72
CA GLU A 166 -14.54 -29.88 -15.47
C GLU A 166 -14.42 -30.62 -14.12
N HIS A 167 -15.36 -30.41 -13.21
CA HIS A 167 -15.28 -30.97 -11.85
C HIS A 167 -16.63 -31.39 -11.27
N ALA A 168 -16.88 -32.71 -11.20
CA ALA A 168 -18.04 -33.26 -10.51
C ALA A 168 -17.76 -33.40 -9.00
N VAL A 169 -18.65 -32.85 -8.17
CA VAL A 169 -18.56 -32.94 -6.70
C VAL A 169 -18.52 -34.41 -6.27
N GLY A 170 -17.39 -34.85 -5.68
CA GLY A 170 -17.23 -36.20 -5.14
C GLY A 170 -16.39 -37.15 -5.99
N GLN A 171 -16.01 -36.78 -7.22
CA GLN A 171 -15.09 -37.61 -8.02
C GLN A 171 -13.62 -37.36 -7.64
N PRO A 172 -12.82 -38.41 -7.40
CA PRO A 172 -11.39 -38.27 -7.16
C PRO A 172 -10.64 -37.67 -8.36
N PHE A 173 -9.68 -36.79 -8.09
CA PHE A 173 -8.74 -36.29 -9.08
C PHE A 173 -7.72 -37.38 -9.42
N MET A 174 -7.48 -37.61 -10.71
CA MET A 174 -6.34 -38.40 -11.18
C MET A 174 -5.11 -37.51 -11.21
N LEU A 175 -4.16 -37.78 -10.33
CA LEU A 175 -2.93 -37.00 -10.17
C LEU A 175 -1.72 -37.90 -10.40
N THR A 176 -0.62 -37.32 -10.89
CA THR A 176 0.64 -38.04 -11.06
C THR A 176 1.52 -37.85 -9.83
N CYS A 177 2.05 -38.94 -9.30
CA CYS A 177 2.94 -38.91 -8.15
C CYS A 177 4.30 -38.34 -8.56
N LYS A 178 4.75 -37.25 -7.91
CA LYS A 178 6.07 -36.65 -8.19
C LYS A 178 7.26 -37.59 -7.89
N CYS A 179 7.07 -38.62 -7.07
CA CYS A 179 8.14 -39.55 -6.70
C CYS A 179 8.26 -40.76 -7.63
N CYS A 180 7.13 -41.35 -8.05
CA CYS A 180 7.13 -42.59 -8.84
C CYS A 180 6.53 -42.45 -10.24
N GLY A 181 6.00 -41.27 -10.60
CA GLY A 181 5.36 -41.02 -11.89
C GLY A 181 3.99 -41.69 -12.07
N GLN A 182 3.57 -42.54 -11.14
CA GLN A 182 2.30 -43.29 -11.24
C GLN A 182 1.10 -42.37 -11.03
N GLU A 183 0.04 -42.64 -11.78
CA GLU A 183 -1.27 -42.03 -11.59
C GLU A 183 -1.96 -42.59 -10.35
N PHE A 184 -2.56 -41.72 -9.55
CA PHE A 184 -3.30 -42.09 -8.36
C PHE A 184 -4.53 -41.19 -8.16
N ALA A 185 -5.56 -41.76 -7.55
CA ALA A 185 -6.80 -41.06 -7.24
C ALA A 185 -6.71 -40.33 -5.89
N SER A 186 -7.07 -39.06 -5.85
CA SER A 186 -7.09 -38.26 -4.62
C SER A 186 -8.34 -37.41 -4.49
N LYS A 187 -8.80 -37.21 -3.25
CA LYS A 187 -9.90 -36.29 -2.93
C LYS A 187 -9.47 -34.82 -2.92
N ARG A 188 -8.17 -34.53 -2.95
CA ARG A 188 -7.61 -33.16 -2.88
C ARG A 188 -6.81 -32.89 -4.16
N THR A 189 -6.98 -31.71 -4.75
CA THR A 189 -6.25 -31.27 -5.95
C THR A 189 -4.73 -31.14 -5.74
N ASN A 190 -4.29 -30.89 -4.50
CA ASN A 190 -2.89 -30.56 -4.19
C ASN A 190 -2.12 -31.72 -3.54
N THR A 191 -2.58 -32.96 -3.69
CA THR A 191 -1.78 -34.12 -3.24
C THR A 191 -0.70 -34.42 -4.27
N LEU A 192 0.55 -34.40 -3.82
CA LEU A 192 1.73 -34.55 -4.68
C LEU A 192 2.22 -36.00 -4.80
N PHE A 193 1.80 -36.87 -3.87
CA PHE A 193 2.33 -38.22 -3.72
C PHE A 193 1.21 -39.24 -3.55
N CYS A 194 1.37 -40.42 -4.13
CA CYS A 194 0.41 -41.52 -4.03
C CYS A 194 0.32 -42.12 -2.61
N GLY A 195 1.30 -41.86 -1.74
CA GLY A 195 1.27 -42.30 -0.34
C GLY A 195 2.46 -41.80 0.50
N PRO A 196 2.46 -42.08 1.82
CA PRO A 196 3.50 -41.63 2.76
C PRO A 196 4.91 -42.12 2.41
N ASN A 197 5.01 -43.30 1.81
CA ASN A 197 6.29 -43.89 1.39
C ASN A 197 6.92 -43.10 0.24
N CYS A 198 6.13 -42.74 -0.78
CA CYS A 198 6.59 -41.90 -1.88
C CYS A 198 6.93 -40.48 -1.43
N ARG A 199 6.17 -39.92 -0.47
CA ARG A 199 6.51 -38.64 0.16
C ARG A 199 7.87 -38.70 0.85
N SER A 200 8.08 -39.72 1.69
CA SER A 200 9.32 -39.89 2.44
C SER A 200 10.52 -40.15 1.52
N LYS A 201 10.31 -40.93 0.44
CA LYS A 201 11.33 -41.22 -0.56
C LYS A 201 11.76 -39.96 -1.31
N PHE A 202 10.81 -39.13 -1.74
CA PHE A 202 11.08 -37.87 -2.44
C PHE A 202 11.92 -36.92 -1.57
N TYR A 203 11.49 -36.64 -0.34
CA TYR A 203 12.25 -35.76 0.55
C TYR A 203 13.61 -36.34 0.96
N ARG A 204 13.75 -37.67 1.06
CA ARG A 204 15.05 -38.32 1.28
C ARG A 204 15.98 -38.17 0.08
N GLN A 205 15.45 -38.22 -1.14
CA GLN A 205 16.21 -38.01 -2.37
C GLN A 205 16.67 -36.55 -2.48
N GLU A 206 15.77 -35.56 -2.28
CA GLU A 206 16.15 -34.14 -2.26
C GLU A 206 17.21 -33.84 -1.18
N ALA A 207 17.05 -34.42 0.01
CA ALA A 207 18.04 -34.27 1.08
C ALA A 207 19.37 -35.00 0.79
N ALA A 208 19.38 -36.04 -0.03
CA ALA A 208 20.61 -36.71 -0.46
C ALA A 208 21.31 -35.90 -1.55
N GLU A 209 20.55 -35.33 -2.48
CA GLU A 209 21.04 -34.45 -3.54
C GLU A 209 21.65 -33.18 -2.96
N SER A 210 20.99 -32.52 -2.01
CA SER A 210 21.53 -31.32 -1.35
C SER A 210 22.79 -31.57 -0.52
N ARG A 211 23.01 -32.82 -0.05
CA ARG A 211 24.23 -33.24 0.65
C ARG A 211 25.28 -33.83 -0.29
N SER A 212 24.93 -34.09 -1.55
CA SER A 212 25.87 -34.64 -2.51
C SER A 212 26.91 -33.57 -2.86
N ARG A 213 28.17 -33.97 -2.83
CA ARG A 213 29.31 -33.11 -3.14
C ARG A 213 30.32 -33.88 -3.96
N GLU A 214 31.03 -33.16 -4.81
CA GLU A 214 32.16 -33.71 -5.54
C GLU A 214 33.36 -33.84 -4.62
N CYS A 215 34.01 -35.00 -4.62
CA CYS A 215 35.20 -35.29 -3.84
C CYS A 215 36.27 -35.88 -4.78
N THR A 216 37.51 -35.46 -4.61
CA THR A 216 38.66 -36.02 -5.33
C THR A 216 39.25 -37.19 -4.56
N CYS A 217 39.47 -38.31 -5.24
CA CYS A 217 40.07 -39.48 -4.62
C CYS A 217 41.55 -39.26 -4.30
N GLU A 218 41.95 -39.42 -3.03
CA GLU A 218 43.34 -39.26 -2.58
C GLU A 218 44.33 -40.25 -3.25
N ASN A 219 43.86 -41.39 -3.79
CA ASN A 219 44.74 -42.40 -4.39
C ASN A 219 44.87 -42.29 -5.92
N CYS A 220 43.78 -41.99 -6.63
CA CYS A 220 43.74 -42.01 -8.10
C CYS A 220 43.39 -40.67 -8.74
N GLY A 221 43.09 -39.63 -7.94
CA GLY A 221 42.80 -38.28 -8.42
C GLY A 221 41.45 -38.10 -9.12
N LYS A 222 40.66 -39.17 -9.33
CA LYS A 222 39.34 -39.08 -9.96
C LYS A 222 38.34 -38.35 -9.06
N VAL A 223 37.54 -37.47 -9.66
CA VAL A 223 36.39 -36.82 -9.00
C VAL A 223 35.22 -37.80 -8.97
N PHE A 224 34.57 -37.93 -7.81
CA PHE A 224 33.38 -38.74 -7.63
C PHE A 224 32.41 -38.04 -6.68
N THR A 225 31.12 -38.34 -6.81
CA THR A 225 30.09 -37.76 -5.95
C THR A 225 29.89 -38.60 -4.69
N THR A 226 29.84 -37.95 -3.54
CA THR A 226 29.56 -38.60 -2.25
C THR A 226 28.62 -37.75 -1.41
N THR A 227 27.73 -38.40 -0.68
CA THR A 227 26.84 -37.74 0.31
C THR A 227 27.44 -37.73 1.71
N ARG A 228 28.55 -38.44 1.90
CA ARG A 228 29.24 -38.60 3.18
C ARG A 228 30.44 -37.67 3.28
N SER A 229 30.60 -37.04 4.45
CA SER A 229 31.64 -36.05 4.67
C SER A 229 33.05 -36.63 4.89
N ASP A 230 33.14 -37.93 5.21
CA ASP A 230 34.34 -38.65 5.61
C ASP A 230 34.99 -39.50 4.50
N VAL A 231 34.34 -39.59 3.33
CA VAL A 231 34.80 -40.43 2.22
C VAL A 231 35.92 -39.74 1.44
N LYS A 232 37.08 -40.38 1.37
CA LYS A 232 38.32 -39.88 0.74
C LYS A 232 38.75 -40.64 -0.52
N TYR A 233 38.15 -41.79 -0.77
CA TYR A 233 38.51 -42.69 -1.87
C TYR A 233 37.27 -43.01 -2.68
N CYS A 234 37.41 -43.08 -4.00
CA CYS A 234 36.31 -43.36 -4.93
C CYS A 234 35.79 -44.81 -4.85
N GLY A 235 36.50 -45.70 -4.15
CA GLY A 235 36.12 -47.11 -3.99
C GLY A 235 37.08 -47.86 -3.08
N ASP A 236 36.70 -49.09 -2.71
CA ASP A 236 37.44 -49.93 -1.77
C ASP A 236 38.85 -50.31 -2.27
N ASP A 237 39.00 -50.52 -3.57
CA ASP A 237 40.31 -50.80 -4.19
C ASP A 237 41.29 -49.61 -4.02
N CYS A 238 40.80 -48.38 -4.22
CA CYS A 238 41.62 -47.19 -4.04
C CYS A 238 41.97 -46.96 -2.57
N ARG A 239 41.06 -47.29 -1.64
CA ARG A 239 41.34 -47.28 -0.21
C ARG A 239 42.44 -48.29 0.14
N TYR A 240 42.34 -49.51 -0.37
CA TYR A 240 43.29 -50.58 -0.08
C TYR A 240 44.69 -50.29 -0.66
N GLN A 241 44.76 -49.81 -1.90
CA GLN A 241 46.02 -49.37 -2.52
C GLN A 241 46.67 -48.22 -1.75
N ALA A 242 45.89 -47.22 -1.31
CA ALA A 242 46.42 -46.15 -0.46
C ALA A 242 46.98 -46.67 0.86
N GLN A 243 46.32 -47.65 1.47
CA GLN A 243 46.77 -48.30 2.71
C GLN A 243 48.10 -49.04 2.51
N ILE A 244 48.25 -49.80 1.42
CA ILE A 244 49.51 -50.48 1.08
C ILE A 244 50.63 -49.45 0.89
N LYS A 245 50.40 -48.39 0.12
CA LYS A 245 51.37 -47.30 -0.08
C LYS A 245 51.82 -46.70 1.25
N ARG A 246 50.88 -46.37 2.15
CA ARG A 246 51.17 -45.83 3.49
C ARG A 246 52.00 -46.79 4.34
N GLN A 247 51.67 -48.10 4.34
CA GLN A 247 52.45 -49.10 5.06
C GLN A 247 53.87 -49.27 4.50
N GLY A 248 54.02 -49.18 3.18
CA GLY A 248 55.32 -49.19 2.50
C GLY A 248 56.21 -48.02 2.93
N VAL A 249 55.66 -46.79 2.94
CA VAL A 249 56.36 -45.59 3.41
C VAL A 249 56.76 -45.72 4.87
N ARG A 250 55.86 -46.20 5.75
CA ARG A 250 56.16 -46.42 7.18
C ARG A 250 57.29 -47.44 7.38
N LYS A 251 57.25 -48.56 6.66
CA LYS A 251 58.33 -49.57 6.71
C LYS A 251 59.65 -49.01 6.18
N LYS A 252 59.64 -48.17 5.14
CA LYS A 252 60.83 -47.50 4.60
C LYS A 252 61.43 -46.52 5.62
N ALA A 253 60.60 -45.71 6.28
CA ALA A 253 61.03 -44.79 7.34
C ALA A 253 61.63 -45.52 8.54
N LEU A 254 61.01 -46.62 8.99
CA LEU A 254 61.54 -47.48 10.07
C LEU A 254 62.88 -48.12 9.72
N ARG A 255 63.14 -48.41 8.43
CA ARG A 255 64.45 -48.91 7.98
C ARG A 255 65.50 -47.79 7.96
N GLY A 256 65.14 -46.58 7.53
CA GLY A 256 66.03 -45.40 7.57
C GLY A 256 66.47 -45.04 8.99
N ALA A 257 65.54 -45.06 9.95
CA ALA A 257 65.83 -44.79 11.36
C ALA A 257 66.73 -45.85 12.05
N LYS A 258 66.93 -47.03 11.45
CA LYS A 258 67.84 -48.07 11.96
C LYS A 258 69.28 -47.94 11.44
N ILE A 259 69.56 -47.05 10.48
CA ILE A 259 70.85 -46.95 9.78
C ILE A 259 71.75 -45.84 10.36
N GLU A 260 71.28 -44.97 11.26
CA GLU A 260 72.15 -44.02 11.97
C GLU A 260 72.84 -44.69 13.18
N PRO A 261 74.19 -44.78 13.23
CA PRO A 261 74.90 -45.38 14.36
C PRO A 261 75.19 -44.33 15.45
N ALA A 262 74.64 -44.55 16.65
CA ALA A 262 75.16 -43.96 17.87
C ALA A 262 76.42 -44.74 18.29
N VAL A 263 77.55 -44.03 18.42
CA VAL A 263 78.69 -44.50 19.23
C VAL A 263 78.34 -44.23 20.69
N PRO A 264 78.50 -45.20 21.60
CA PRO A 264 78.74 -44.85 23.00
C PRO A 264 79.97 -45.53 23.59
N GLU A 265 80.63 -44.71 24.40
CA GLU A 265 81.60 -44.98 25.45
C GLU A 265 81.11 -46.08 26.40
N LYS A 266 82.03 -46.87 26.96
CA LYS A 266 81.76 -47.73 28.14
C LYS A 266 82.67 -47.31 29.28
N GLU A 267 82.07 -46.64 30.25
CA GLU A 267 82.56 -46.54 31.62
C GLU A 267 82.44 -47.89 32.35
N THR A 268 83.57 -48.27 32.93
CA THR A 268 83.84 -48.93 34.23
C THR A 268 82.66 -49.50 35.04
N LYS A 269 82.81 -50.78 35.43
CA LYS A 269 82.16 -51.35 36.63
C LYS A 269 83.20 -51.58 37.71
N THR A 270 82.87 -51.07 38.89
CA THR A 270 83.45 -51.31 40.21
C THR A 270 82.99 -52.64 40.82
N ALA A 271 83.75 -53.05 41.85
CA ALA A 271 83.64 -54.18 42.79
C ALA A 271 84.22 -55.52 42.32
#